data_AF-A0A497KGG9-F1
#
_entry.id   AF-A0A497KGG9-F1
#
_cell.length_a   1.000
_cell.length_b   1.000
_cell.length_c   1.000
_cell.angle_alpha   90.00
_cell.angle_beta   90.00
_cell.angle_gamma   90.00
#
_symmetry.space_group_name_H-M   'P 1'
#
loop_
_entity.id
_entity.type
_entity.pdbx_description
1 polymer ?
#
loop_
_entity_poly.entity_id
_entity_poly.type
_entity_poly.pdbx_seq_one_letter_code
_entity_poly.pdbx_strand_id
1 'polypeptide(L)' 'MIKDISFLVLLGLILYTQVEKRLRKGGKEMECLACGRTIFEKPVKIKTDDKEMVFCCEHCAKAYLSSKKET' A
#
# COMPACT_ATOMS: atom_id res chain seq x y z
N MET A 1 -6.99 22.19 25.47
CA MET A 1 -7.93 21.19 24.92
C MET A 1 -7.65 20.84 23.46
N ILE A 2 -7.79 21.73 22.47
CA ILE A 2 -7.56 21.38 21.04
C ILE A 2 -6.10 20.96 20.75
N LYS A 3 -5.13 21.63 21.39
CA LYS A 3 -3.69 21.29 21.29
C LYS A 3 -3.37 19.90 21.86
N ASP A 4 -4.06 19.52 22.94
CA ASP A 4 -3.91 18.22 23.60
C ASP A 4 -4.55 17.11 22.77
N ILE A 5 -5.71 17.37 22.17
CA ILE A 5 -6.36 16.44 21.23
C ILE A 5 -5.48 16.23 20.00
N SER A 6 -4.94 17.31 19.42
CA SER A 6 -4.02 17.21 18.28
C SER A 6 -2.77 16.40 18.62
N PHE A 7 -2.21 16.60 19.82
CA PHE A 7 -1.07 15.83 20.30
C PHE A 7 -1.38 14.34 20.48
N LEU A 8 -2.55 14.00 21.05
CA LEU A 8 -2.99 12.61 21.18
C LEU A 8 -3.23 11.93 19.82
N VAL A 9 -3.79 12.65 18.85
CA VAL A 9 -3.97 12.16 17.49
C VAL A 9 -2.62 11.88 16.83
N LEU A 10 -1.67 12.81 16.95
CA LEU A 10 -0.31 12.62 16.40
C LEU A 10 0.39 11.42 17.05
N LEU A 11 0.33 11.28 18.37
CA LEU A 11 0.89 10.12 19.06
C LEU A 11 0.23 8.82 18.61
N GLY A 12 -1.10 8.80 18.46
CA GLY A 12 -1.84 7.66 17.96
C GLY A 12 -1.39 7.23 16.55
N LEU A 13 -1.23 8.18 15.63
CA LEU A 13 -0.75 7.92 14.27
C LEU A 13 0.70 7.39 14.26
N ILE A 14 1.58 7.96 15.10
CA ILE A 14 2.96 7.48 15.23
C ILE A 14 2.98 6.03 15.71
N LEU A 15 2.22 5.70 16.76
CA LEU A 15 2.14 4.33 17.28
C LEU A 15 1.56 3.36 16.24
N TYR A 16 0.47 3.75 15.57
CA TYR A 16 -0.16 2.95 14.52
C TYR A 16 0.84 2.59 13.41
N THR A 17 1.57 3.59 12.88
CA THR A 17 2.55 3.35 11.79
C THR A 17 3.72 2.45 12.23
N GLN A 18 4.17 2.55 13.49
CA GLN A 18 5.22 1.67 14.02
C GLN A 18 4.75 0.22 14.12
N VAL A 19 3.53 -0.01 14.62
CA VAL A 19 2.94 -1.36 14.73
C VAL A 19 2.75 -1.96 13.35
N GLU A 20 2.17 -1.21 12.41
CA GLU A 20 1.96 -1.65 11.02
C GLU A 20 3.29 -2.06 10.35
N LYS A 21 4.36 -1.28 10.55
CA LYS A 21 5.70 -1.61 10.03
C LYS A 21 6.27 -2.90 10.64
N ARG A 22 6.06 -3.15 11.94
CA ARG A 22 6.50 -4.40 12.59
C ARG A 22 5.72 -5.60 12.09
N LEU A 23 4.41 -5.47 11.92
CA LEU A 23 3.56 -6.53 11.36
C LEU A 23 3.96 -6.86 9.92
N ARG A 24 4.25 -5.84 9.09
CA ARG A 24 4.83 -6.04 7.75
C ARG A 24 6.16 -6.80 7.82
N LYS A 25 7.13 -6.36 8.64
CA LYS A 25 8.43 -7.06 8.82
C LYS A 25 8.30 -8.51 9.30
N GLY A 26 7.25 -8.83 10.06
CA GLY A 26 6.94 -10.21 10.46
C GLY A 26 6.20 -11.03 9.40
N GLY A 27 5.69 -10.39 8.35
CA GLY A 27 5.10 -11.03 7.17
C GLY A 27 6.19 -11.52 6.21
N LYS A 28 5.88 -12.54 5.42
CA LYS A 28 6.78 -13.05 4.39
C LYS A 28 6.97 -11.97 3.31
N GLU A 29 8.15 -11.35 3.29
CA GLU A 29 8.60 -10.51 2.20
C GLU A 29 8.62 -11.32 0.90
N MET A 30 8.00 -10.77 -0.14
CA MET A 30 8.06 -11.31 -1.49
C MET A 30 8.62 -10.24 -2.41
N GLU A 31 9.39 -10.63 -3.40
CA GLU A 31 9.82 -9.69 -4.44
C GLU A 31 8.76 -9.68 -5.55
N CYS A 32 8.25 -8.50 -5.92
CA CYS A 32 7.39 -8.44 -7.11
C CYS A 32 8.25 -8.75 -8.35
N LEU A 33 7.86 -9.79 -9.08
CA LEU A 33 8.53 -10.23 -10.30
C LEU A 33 8.57 -9.16 -11.42
N ALA A 34 7.62 -8.22 -11.44
CA ALA A 34 7.52 -7.21 -12.49
C ALA A 34 8.33 -5.94 -12.22
N CYS A 35 8.56 -5.56 -10.96
CA CYS A 35 9.27 -4.30 -10.63
C CYS A 35 10.41 -4.45 -9.62
N GLY A 36 10.70 -5.66 -9.13
CA GLY A 36 11.80 -5.94 -8.19
C GLY A 36 11.61 -5.36 -6.79
N ARG A 37 10.45 -4.77 -6.47
CA ARG A 37 10.20 -4.22 -5.14
C ARG A 37 9.89 -5.33 -4.15
N THR A 38 10.45 -5.22 -2.95
CA THR A 38 9.99 -5.98 -1.78
C THR A 38 8.58 -5.55 -1.43
N ILE A 39 7.67 -6.51 -1.44
CA ILE A 39 6.24 -6.35 -1.15
C ILE A 39 5.86 -7.23 0.03
N PHE A 40 5.01 -6.68 0.88
CA PHE A 40 4.37 -7.38 2.01
C PHE A 40 2.90 -7.67 1.74
N GLU A 41 2.40 -7.15 0.62
CA GLU A 41 1.00 -7.15 0.23
C GLU A 41 0.71 -8.35 -0.67
N LYS A 42 -0.52 -8.85 -0.60
CA LYS A 42 -1.01 -9.85 -1.54
C LYS A 42 -1.17 -9.22 -2.94
N PRO A 43 -1.19 -10.03 -4.01
CA PRO A 43 -1.54 -9.56 -5.34
C PRO A 43 -2.83 -8.74 -5.32
N VAL A 44 -2.80 -7.58 -5.99
CA VAL A 44 -3.89 -6.61 -5.98
C VAL A 44 -4.77 -6.83 -7.20
N LYS A 45 -6.08 -6.86 -7.00
CA LYS A 45 -7.05 -6.92 -8.10
C LYS A 45 -7.62 -5.53 -8.33
N ILE A 46 -7.57 -5.05 -9.56
CA ILE A 46 -8.25 -3.82 -9.99
C ILE A 46 -9.23 -4.14 -11.11
N LYS A 47 -10.37 -3.46 -11.11
CA LYS A 47 -11.34 -3.53 -12.19
C LYS A 47 -11.18 -2.27 -13.03
N THR A 48 -10.87 -2.46 -14.31
CA THR A 48 -10.77 -1.37 -15.29
C THR A 48 -11.73 -1.67 -16.42
N ASP A 49 -12.59 -0.72 -16.77
CA ASP A 49 -13.68 -0.90 -17.72
C ASP A 49 -14.51 -2.16 -17.34
N ASP A 50 -14.41 -3.22 -18.15
CA ASP A 50 -15.07 -4.53 -17.93
C ASP A 50 -14.09 -5.68 -17.62
N LYS A 51 -12.80 -5.39 -17.40
CA LYS A 51 -11.77 -6.40 -17.14
C LYS A 51 -11.32 -6.36 -15.69
N GLU A 52 -11.34 -7.52 -15.04
CA GLU A 52 -10.61 -7.73 -13.79
C GLU A 52 -9.16 -8.07 -14.11
N MET A 53 -8.23 -7.26 -13.60
CA MET A 53 -6.80 -7.46 -13.75
C MET A 53 -6.15 -7.68 -12.39
N VAL A 54 -5.25 -8.65 -12.33
CA VAL A 54 -4.49 -9.00 -11.13
C VAL A 54 -3.04 -8.57 -11.31
N PHE A 55 -2.53 -7.81 -10.35
CA PHE A 55 -1.17 -7.29 -10.34
C PHE A 55 -0.36 -7.92 -9.21
N CYS A 56 0.95 -8.12 -9.44
CA CYS A 56 1.86 -8.65 -8.42
C CYS A 56 1.86 -7.79 -7.13
N CYS A 57 1.64 -6.48 -7.28
CA CYS A 57 1.73 -5.49 -6.20
C CYS A 57 0.93 -4.24 -6.52
N GLU A 58 0.66 -3.44 -5.48
CA GLU A 58 -0.08 -2.19 -5.59
C GLU A 58 0.67 -1.14 -6.43
N HIS A 59 2.01 -1.10 -6.36
CA HIS A 59 2.82 -0.17 -7.14
C HIS A 59 2.62 -0.38 -8.66
N CYS A 60 2.62 -1.63 -9.12
CA CYS A 60 2.37 -1.96 -10.52
C CYS A 60 0.93 -1.62 -10.95
N ALA A 61 -0.05 -1.90 -10.08
CA ALA A 61 -1.45 -1.55 -10.35
C ALA A 61 -1.63 -0.03 -10.49
N LYS A 62 -1.03 0.76 -9.59
CA LYS A 62 -1.05 2.23 -9.65
C LYS A 62 -0.37 2.76 -10.90
N ALA A 63 0.80 2.23 -11.27
CA ALA A 63 1.50 2.64 -12.48
C ALA A 63 0.64 2.42 -13.74
N TYR A 64 -0.06 1.29 -13.83
CA TYR A 64 -1.00 1.00 -14.93
C TYR A 64 -2.17 1.98 -14.97
N LEU A 65 -2.80 2.26 -13.83
CA LEU A 65 -3.92 3.20 -13.75
C LEU A 65 -3.51 4.63 -14.11
N SER A 66 -2.31 5.07 -13.70
CA SER A 66 -1.78 6.38 -14.07
C SER A 66 -1.55 6.48 -15.58
N SER A 67 -0.94 5.47 -16.19
CA SER A 67 -0.70 5.43 -17.63
C SER A 67 -1.98 5.32 -18.46
N LYS A 68 -3.05 4.72 -17.93
CA LYS A 68 -4.38 4.70 -18.56
C LYS A 68 -5.12 6.03 -18.54
N LYS A 69 -4.82 6.93 -17.59
CA LYS A 69 -5.47 8.25 -17.50
C LYS A 69 -4.86 9.29 -18.43
N GLU A 70 -3.67 9.02 -18.98
CA GLU A 70 -2.95 9.92 -19.89
C GLU A 70 -3.30 9.68 -21.37
N THR A 71 -4.19 8.72 -21.66
CA THR A 71 -4.80 8.46 -22.98
C THR A 71 -6.27 8.83 -22.95
#